data_AF-A0A1Y1Z669-F1
#
_entry.id   AF-A0A1Y1Z669-F1
#
_cell.length_a   1.000
_cell.length_b   1.000
_cell.length_c   1.000
_cell.angle_alpha   90.00
_cell.angle_beta   90.00
_cell.angle_gamma   90.00
#
_symmetry.space_group_name_H-M   'P 1'
#
loop_
_entity.id
_entity.type
_entity.pdbx_description
1 polymer ?
#
loop_
_entity_poly.entity_id
_entity_poly.type
_entity_poly.pdbx_seq_one_letter_code
_entity_poly.pdbx_strand_id
1 'polypeptide(L)'
;MEEGQTNSVKVSDFWTEFTRNPPLVVVSLFFIVSFVMQNISNTSNNYLMNDLYKQKASAQEAIRWTVCVIPAILAIICMIIISRYSLTDEKIEKINKEIEERNAVKDSA
;
A
#
# COMPACT_ATOMS: atom_id res chain seq x y z
N MET A 1 -37.78 -1.46 11.78
CA MET A 1 -36.54 -2.16 11.41
C MET A 1 -36.58 -2.29 9.91
N GLU A 2 -35.85 -1.46 9.16
CA GLU A 2 -35.85 -1.52 7.70
C GLU A 2 -34.94 -2.65 7.23
N GLU A 3 -35.55 -3.79 6.92
CA GLU A 3 -34.94 -5.02 6.41
C GLU A 3 -34.65 -4.96 4.89
N GLY A 4 -34.17 -3.83 4.38
CA GLY A 4 -34.15 -3.62 2.92
C GLY A 4 -33.01 -2.76 2.42
N GLN A 5 -31.76 -3.12 2.69
CA GLN A 5 -30.56 -2.83 1.87
C GLN A 5 -29.28 -3.33 2.56
N THR A 6 -29.16 -4.65 2.78
CA THR A 6 -27.83 -5.28 2.82
C THR A 6 -27.29 -5.32 1.39
N ASN A 7 -26.96 -4.14 0.86
CA ASN A 7 -26.37 -3.99 -0.46
C ASN A 7 -25.12 -4.88 -0.49
N SER A 8 -25.10 -5.87 -1.38
CA SER A 8 -24.03 -6.87 -1.44
C SER A 8 -22.70 -6.15 -1.67
N VAL A 9 -21.96 -5.88 -0.59
CA VAL A 9 -20.69 -5.15 -0.66
C VAL A 9 -19.73 -5.92 -1.53
N LYS A 10 -19.31 -5.30 -2.63
CA LYS A 10 -18.47 -5.96 -3.65
C LYS A 10 -17.01 -5.74 -3.31
N VAL A 11 -16.16 -6.73 -3.59
CA VAL A 11 -14.69 -6.59 -3.48
C VAL A 11 -14.16 -5.48 -4.40
N SER A 12 -14.89 -5.13 -5.46
CA SER A 12 -14.59 -3.98 -6.32
C SER A 12 -14.75 -2.63 -5.63
N ASP A 13 -15.63 -2.53 -4.62
CA ASP A 13 -15.82 -1.29 -3.87
C ASP A 13 -14.56 -0.99 -3.05
N PHE A 14 -13.87 -2.03 -2.57
CA PHE A 14 -12.58 -1.87 -1.91
C PHE A 14 -11.53 -1.21 -2.81
N TRP A 15 -11.42 -1.61 -4.08
CA TRP A 15 -10.50 -0.97 -5.03
C TRP A 15 -10.86 0.50 -5.29
N THR A 16 -12.14 0.79 -5.34
CA THR A 16 -12.67 2.15 -5.52
C THR A 16 -12.38 3.02 -4.29
N GLU A 17 -12.52 2.45 -3.10
CA GLU A 17 -12.27 3.14 -1.83
C GLU A 17 -10.78 3.29 -1.54
N PHE A 18 -9.98 2.28 -1.88
CA PHE A 18 -8.53 2.29 -1.79
C PHE A 18 -7.90 3.46 -2.53
N THR A 19 -8.37 3.76 -3.74
CA THR A 19 -7.84 4.86 -4.56
C THR A 19 -8.42 6.22 -4.19
N ARG A 20 -9.58 6.26 -3.52
CA ARG A 20 -10.25 7.50 -3.09
C ARG A 20 -9.86 7.95 -1.68
N ASN A 21 -9.36 7.05 -0.84
CA ASN A 21 -9.10 7.32 0.58
C ASN A 21 -7.61 7.59 0.87
N PRO A 22 -7.24 8.85 1.18
CA PRO A 22 -5.83 9.22 1.26
C PRO A 22 -5.02 8.54 2.39
N PRO A 23 -5.54 8.42 3.62
CA PRO A 23 -4.91 7.62 4.68
C PRO A 23 -4.65 6.16 4.28
N LEU A 24 -5.60 5.52 3.59
CA LEU A 24 -5.49 4.10 3.22
C LEU A 24 -4.36 3.87 2.21
N VAL A 25 -4.14 4.80 1.28
CA VAL A 25 -3.01 4.75 0.34
C VAL A 25 -1.66 4.84 1.07
N VAL A 26 -1.51 5.78 2.01
CA VAL A 26 -0.25 5.96 2.76
C VAL A 26 0.10 4.72 3.58
N VAL A 27 -0.89 4.13 4.25
CA VAL A 27 -0.72 2.88 4.99
C VAL A 27 -0.28 1.76 4.05
N SER A 28 -0.89 1.67 2.88
CA SER A 28 -0.57 0.64 1.89
C SER A 28 0.84 0.78 1.32
N LEU A 29 1.31 2.01 1.09
CA LEU A 29 2.69 2.28 0.69
C LEU A 29 3.69 1.81 1.76
N PHE A 30 3.40 2.08 3.03
CA PHE A 30 4.24 1.64 4.14
C PHE A 30 4.36 0.12 4.18
N PHE A 31 3.23 -0.59 3.99
CA PHE A 31 3.21 -2.06 3.94
C PHE A 31 3.99 -2.61 2.75
N ILE A 32 3.86 -2.04 1.56
CA ILE A 32 4.55 -2.56 0.37
C ILE A 32 6.06 -2.36 0.48
N VAL A 33 6.51 -1.19 0.92
CA VAL A 33 7.95 -0.94 1.15
C VAL A 33 8.50 -1.91 2.20
N SER A 34 7.78 -2.10 3.31
CA SER A 34 8.18 -3.03 4.37
C SER A 34 8.23 -4.48 3.87
N PHE A 35 7.24 -4.91 3.08
CA PHE A 35 7.20 -6.24 2.50
C PHE A 35 8.36 -6.49 1.53
N VAL A 36 8.69 -5.52 0.68
CA VAL A 36 9.84 -5.59 -0.22
C VAL A 36 11.14 -5.72 0.57
N MET A 37 11.34 -4.88 1.58
CA MET A 37 12.52 -4.95 2.45
C MET A 37 12.62 -6.29 3.18
N GLN A 38 11.52 -6.82 3.70
CA GLN A 38 11.51 -8.09 4.43
C GLN A 38 11.78 -9.28 3.51
N ASN A 39 11.26 -9.28 2.28
CA ASN A 39 11.54 -10.34 1.30
C ASN A 39 13.02 -10.35 0.92
N ILE A 40 13.58 -9.18 0.58
CA ILE A 40 15.01 -9.07 0.25
C ILE A 40 15.88 -9.52 1.42
N SER A 41 15.56 -9.08 2.64
CA SER A 41 16.30 -9.45 3.85
C SER A 41 16.29 -10.97 4.10
N ASN A 42 15.09 -11.57 4.10
CA ASN A 42 14.94 -13.01 4.35
C ASN A 42 15.63 -13.86 3.27
N THR A 43 15.48 -13.50 1.99
CA THR A 43 16.07 -14.29 0.92
C THR A 43 17.58 -14.07 0.83
N SER A 44 18.10 -12.86 1.05
CA SER A 44 19.55 -12.61 1.05
C SER A 44 20.24 -13.36 2.19
N ASN A 45 19.63 -13.36 3.38
CA ASN A 45 20.12 -14.15 4.50
C ASN A 45 20.15 -15.65 4.16
N ASN A 46 19.08 -16.19 3.59
CA ASN A 46 19.06 -17.60 3.18
C ASN A 46 20.01 -17.91 2.01
N TYR A 47 20.22 -16.96 1.09
CA TYR A 47 21.16 -17.09 -0.02
C TYR A 47 22.59 -17.29 0.48
N LEU A 48 22.98 -16.53 1.52
CA LEU A 48 24.32 -16.59 2.10
C LEU A 48 24.48 -17.67 3.16
N MET A 49 23.50 -17.83 4.06
CA MET A 49 23.61 -18.68 5.26
C MET A 49 23.11 -20.11 5.06
N ASN A 50 22.29 -20.37 4.03
CA ASN A 50 21.67 -21.68 3.77
C ASN A 50 22.02 -22.24 2.38
N ASP A 51 23.17 -21.84 1.81
CA ASP A 51 23.72 -22.37 0.56
C ASP A 51 22.73 -22.35 -0.63
N LEU A 52 21.78 -21.41 -0.65
CA LEU A 52 20.77 -21.30 -1.72
C LEU A 52 21.41 -21.07 -3.10
N TYR A 53 22.64 -20.56 -3.15
CA TYR A 53 23.44 -20.46 -4.38
C TYR A 53 23.91 -21.81 -4.94
N LYS A 54 23.90 -22.90 -4.16
CA LYS A 54 24.24 -24.26 -4.65
C LYS A 54 23.01 -25.01 -5.19
N GLN A 55 21.83 -24.44 -5.08
CA GLN A 55 20.59 -25.05 -5.57
C GLN A 55 20.59 -25.21 -7.09
N LYS A 56 19.70 -26.09 -7.58
CA LYS A 56 19.49 -26.31 -9.03
C LYS A 56 19.22 -24.99 -9.75
N ALA A 57 19.64 -24.89 -11.01
CA ALA A 57 19.45 -23.69 -11.83
C ALA A 57 17.98 -23.20 -11.86
N SER A 58 17.01 -24.11 -11.95
CA SER A 58 15.58 -23.76 -11.87
C SER A 58 15.16 -23.14 -10.55
N ALA A 59 15.78 -23.54 -9.44
CA ALA A 59 15.52 -22.96 -8.12
C ALA A 59 16.20 -21.59 -7.97
N GLN A 60 17.40 -21.39 -8.53
CA GLN A 60 18.06 -20.08 -8.57
C GLN A 60 17.28 -19.05 -9.38
N GLU A 61 16.68 -19.47 -10.50
CA GLU A 61 15.72 -18.66 -11.27
C GLU A 61 14.56 -18.21 -10.38
N ALA A 62 13.90 -19.15 -9.70
CA ALA A 62 12.78 -18.84 -8.80
C ALA A 62 13.19 -17.87 -7.67
N ILE A 63 14.39 -18.01 -7.13
CA ILE A 63 14.96 -17.10 -6.14
C ILE A 63 15.12 -15.70 -6.74
N ARG A 64 15.71 -15.56 -7.93
CA ARG A 64 15.87 -14.25 -8.58
C ARG A 64 14.53 -13.56 -8.84
N TRP A 65 13.52 -14.32 -9.26
CA TRP A 65 12.17 -13.79 -9.46
C TRP A 65 11.57 -13.27 -8.16
N THR A 66 11.73 -14.02 -7.07
CA THR A 66 11.18 -13.65 -5.76
C THR A 66 11.88 -12.43 -5.15
N VAL A 67 13.20 -12.31 -5.31
CA VAL A 67 13.98 -11.23 -4.69
C VAL A 67 13.96 -9.94 -5.52
N CYS A 68 13.99 -10.05 -6.85
CA CYS A 68 14.20 -8.90 -7.71
C CYS A 68 12.99 -8.60 -8.58
N VAL A 69 12.42 -9.59 -9.27
CA VAL A 69 11.40 -9.33 -10.31
C VAL A 69 10.05 -8.99 -9.69
N ILE A 70 9.55 -9.80 -8.76
CA ILE A 70 8.27 -9.55 -8.07
C ILE A 70 8.33 -8.22 -7.29
N PRO A 71 9.38 -7.94 -6.50
CA PRO A 71 9.52 -6.64 -5.84
C PRO A 71 9.60 -5.45 -6.81
N ALA A 72 10.26 -5.59 -7.95
CA ALA A 72 10.30 -4.53 -8.96
C ALA A 72 8.91 -4.24 -9.55
N ILE A 73 8.11 -5.28 -9.83
CA ILE A 73 6.73 -5.12 -10.31
C ILE A 73 5.87 -4.43 -9.24
N LEU A 74 5.98 -4.84 -7.98
CA LEU A 74 5.28 -4.20 -6.86
C LEU A 74 5.67 -2.73 -6.69
N ALA A 75 6.95 -2.39 -6.87
CA ALA A 75 7.43 -1.01 -6.82
C ALA A 75 6.85 -0.15 -7.97
N ILE A 76 6.73 -0.71 -9.18
CA ILE A 76 6.08 -0.03 -10.32
C ILE A 76 4.60 0.23 -10.01
N ILE A 77 3.90 -0.75 -9.47
CA ILE A 77 2.49 -0.59 -9.06
C ILE A 77 2.38 0.50 -7.98
N CYS A 78 3.30 0.54 -7.00
CA CYS A 78 3.35 1.62 -6.02
C CYS A 78 3.55 2.99 -6.66
N MET A 79 4.49 3.12 -7.60
CA MET A 79 4.72 4.38 -8.31
C MET A 79 3.45 4.86 -9.03
N ILE A 80 2.69 3.93 -9.63
CA ILE A 80 1.40 4.26 -10.26
C ILE A 80 0.39 4.74 -9.21
N ILE A 81 0.26 4.05 -8.07
CA ILE A 81 -0.64 4.44 -6.98
C ILE A 81 -0.28 5.83 -6.42
N ILE A 82 1.00 6.11 -6.21
CA ILE A 82 1.50 7.43 -5.79
C ILE A 82 1.17 8.50 -6.85
N SER A 83 1.35 8.20 -8.13
CA SER A 83 1.06 9.17 -9.19
C SER A 83 -0.42 9.58 -9.25
N ARG A 84 -1.33 8.73 -8.76
CA ARG A 84 -2.77 9.01 -8.65
C ARG A 84 -3.14 9.68 -7.32
N TYR A 85 -2.22 9.67 -6.35
CA TYR A 85 -2.32 10.34 -5.05
C TYR A 85 -2.01 11.83 -5.16
N SER A 86 -2.70 12.56 -6.04
CA SER A 86 -2.54 14.01 -6.12
C SER A 86 -3.15 14.65 -4.86
N LEU A 87 -2.35 14.82 -3.80
CA LEU A 87 -2.54 15.89 -2.83
C LEU A 87 -2.29 17.20 -3.58
N THR A 88 -3.33 17.71 -4.21
CA THR A 88 -3.32 19.08 -4.69
C THR A 88 -3.39 20.01 -3.48
N ASP A 89 -2.68 21.13 -3.54
CA ASP A 89 -2.64 22.12 -2.44
C ASP A 89 -4.06 22.55 -2.01
N GLU A 90 -4.99 22.67 -2.95
CA GLU A 90 -6.41 22.95 -2.70
C GLU A 90 -7.07 21.92 -1.76
N LYS A 91 -6.74 20.63 -1.88
CA LYS A 91 -7.28 19.59 -0.99
C LYS A 91 -6.69 19.71 0.42
N ILE A 92 -5.42 20.07 0.52
CA ILE A 92 -4.76 20.29 1.81
C ILE A 92 -5.39 21.48 2.53
N GLU A 93 -5.58 22.58 1.81
CA GLU A 93 -6.18 23.80 2.34
C GLU A 93 -7.62 23.54 2.82
N LYS A 94 -8.40 22.81 2.02
CA LYS A 94 -9.76 22.40 2.42
C LYS A 94 -9.75 21.55 3.70
N ILE A 95 -8.85 20.57 3.80
CA ILE A 95 -8.72 19.71 4.99
C ILE A 95 -8.37 20.55 6.23
N ASN A 96 -7.41 21.47 6.12
CA ASN A 96 -7.02 22.32 7.24
C ASN A 96 -8.16 23.24 7.68
N LYS A 97 -8.89 23.82 6.73
CA LYS A 97 -10.05 24.66 7.02
C LYS A 97 -11.16 23.90 7.74
N GLU A 98 -11.47 22.68 7.30
CA GLU A 98 -12.45 21.81 7.98
C GLU A 98 -12.02 21.41 9.42
N ILE A 99 -10.71 21.26 9.66
CA ILE A 99 -10.17 20.98 11.00
C ILE A 99 -10.31 22.21 11.91
N GLU A 100 -9.99 23.41 11.41
CA GLU A 100 -10.13 24.66 12.15
C GLU A 100 -11.58 24.94 12.54
N GLU A 101 -12.53 24.75 11.61
CA GLU A 101 -13.96 24.92 11.88
C GLU A 101 -14.48 23.96 12.96
N ARG A 102 -14.06 22.68 12.92
CA ARG A 102 -14.43 21.70 13.96
C ARG A 102 -13.88 22.05 15.33
N ASN A 103 -12.64 22.54 15.41
CA ASN A 103 -12.03 22.93 16.68
C ASN A 103 -12.68 24.21 17.24
N ALA A 104 -12.96 25.20 16.38
CA ALA A 104 -13.63 26.43 16.79
C ALA A 104 -15.02 26.18 17.40
N VAL A 105 -15.81 25.28 16.82
CA VAL A 105 -17.12 24.88 17.37
C VAL A 105 -17.00 24.16 18.71
N LYS A 106 -15.96 23.35 18.88
CA LYS A 106 -15.70 22.63 20.13
C LYS A 106 -15.24 23.56 21.26
N ASP A 107 -14.52 24.61 20.93
CA ASP A 107 -14.05 25.63 21.88
C ASP A 107 -15.14 26.66 22.23
N SER A 108 -16.22 26.72 21.45
CA SER A 108 -17.37 27.60 21.68
C SER A 108 -18.62 26.87 22.23
N ALA A 109 -18.50 25.59 22.58
CA ALA A 109 -19.50 24.76 23.25
C ALA A 109 -19.06 24.43 24.69
#